data_AF-A0A7J6QCH9-F1
#
_entry.id   AF-A0A7J6QCH9-F1
#
_cell.length_a   1.000
_cell.length_b   1.000
_cell.length_c   1.000
_cell.angle_alpha   90.00
_cell.angle_beta   90.00
_cell.angle_gamma   90.00
#
_symmetry.space_group_name_H-M   'P 1'
#
loop_
_entity.id
_entity.type
_entity.pdbx_description
1 polymer ?
#
loop_
_entity_poly.entity_id
_entity_poly.type
_entity_poly.pdbx_seq_one_letter_code
_entity_poly.pdbx_strand_id
1 'polypeptide(L)'
;MIDQPVGDNYTRMVTQGKIRVDPVTRGVRAAGKSIAVFDDSAECDLQPDIYFPAPPTPAEQRKYRRDYEPGKMNVHWGMVGLERETDPRTIAHGIKSLKGENAERTMKAQERVGVDAYMDECAEQVYASTKREPLGKSYVRGHELPEETKAASFEGFGFKPPDSDYTAKESVFPVDVAREDSPEVRDRYRFTHKNYQCGELINRDYTWPEETASPYFRFGKMEKIQLAAGEGARQALTWNAVDEKTRIVGLRAEAAREV
;
A
#
# COMPACT_ATOMS: atom_id res chain seq x y z
N MET A 1 42.48 65.34 -89.40
CA MET A 1 43.67 64.64 -89.94
C MET A 1 43.67 64.89 -91.44
N ILE A 2 44.84 65.24 -91.96
CA ILE A 2 45.05 65.79 -93.31
C ILE A 2 44.71 64.74 -94.37
N ASP A 3 43.80 65.06 -95.30
CA ASP A 3 43.49 64.26 -96.49
C ASP A 3 44.73 64.20 -97.38
N GLN A 4 45.44 63.06 -97.34
CA GLN A 4 46.48 62.77 -98.30
C GLN A 4 45.86 62.51 -99.68
N PRO A 5 46.44 63.04 -100.77
CA PRO A 5 45.93 62.77 -102.11
C PRO A 5 45.90 61.26 -102.38
N VAL A 6 44.78 60.79 -102.93
CA VAL A 6 44.54 59.40 -103.32
C VAL A 6 45.58 58.99 -104.36
N GLY A 7 46.73 58.49 -103.90
CA GLY A 7 47.71 57.84 -104.77
C GLY A 7 47.07 56.61 -105.45
N ASP A 8 47.53 56.31 -106.66
CA ASP A 8 47.07 55.13 -107.42
C ASP A 8 47.08 53.86 -106.56
N ASN A 9 46.11 52.95 -106.79
CA ASN A 9 45.97 51.68 -106.06
C ASN A 9 47.28 50.89 -105.95
N TYR A 10 48.11 50.91 -107.00
CA TYR A 10 49.43 50.29 -107.00
C TYR A 10 50.35 50.86 -105.90
N THR A 11 50.40 52.18 -105.76
CA THR A 11 51.23 52.87 -104.76
C THR A 11 50.80 52.50 -103.35
N ARG A 12 49.48 52.41 -103.10
CA ARG A 12 48.93 51.95 -101.81
C ARG A 12 49.31 50.51 -101.49
N MET A 13 49.25 49.60 -102.47
CA MET A 13 49.61 48.19 -102.28
C MET A 13 51.10 47.99 -102.01
N VAL A 14 51.97 48.81 -102.63
CA VAL A 14 53.41 48.81 -102.33
C VAL A 14 53.67 49.34 -100.92
N THR A 15 53.02 50.43 -100.50
CA THR A 15 53.18 50.97 -99.13
C THR A 15 52.66 50.03 -98.04
N GLN A 16 51.61 49.25 -98.33
CA GLN A 16 51.09 48.22 -97.42
C GLN A 16 51.90 46.92 -97.44
N GLY A 17 52.97 46.84 -98.25
CA GLY A 17 53.80 45.63 -98.38
C GLY A 17 53.14 44.44 -99.07
N LYS A 18 51.95 44.64 -99.68
CA LYS A 18 51.17 43.60 -100.37
C LYS A 18 51.77 43.22 -101.72
N ILE A 19 52.54 44.12 -102.34
CA ILE A 19 53.33 43.86 -103.55
C ILE A 19 54.81 44.00 -103.21
N ARG A 20 55.59 42.95 -103.46
CA ARG A 20 57.06 43.02 -103.39
C ARG A 20 57.57 43.73 -104.64
N VAL A 21 58.22 44.87 -104.47
CA VAL A 21 58.88 45.58 -105.58
C VAL A 21 60.16 44.82 -105.91
N ASP A 22 60.25 44.31 -107.14
CA ASP A 22 61.47 43.69 -107.65
C ASP A 22 62.57 44.78 -107.74
N PRO A 23 63.76 44.55 -107.16
CA PRO A 23 64.88 45.50 -107.24
C PRO A 23 65.27 45.87 -108.68
N VAL A 24 64.99 45.02 -109.67
CA VAL A 24 65.36 45.26 -111.09
C VAL A 24 64.39 46.22 -111.80
N THR A 25 63.14 46.35 -111.36
CA THR A 25 62.10 47.16 -112.02
C THR A 25 61.75 48.44 -111.26
N ARG A 26 62.62 48.85 -110.34
CA ARG A 26 62.45 50.03 -109.47
C ARG A 26 62.42 51.33 -110.29
N GLY A 27 61.22 51.78 -110.66
CA GLY A 27 60.99 53.01 -111.43
C GLY A 27 60.10 52.83 -112.68
N VAL A 28 59.79 51.59 -113.07
CA VAL A 28 58.88 51.32 -114.20
C VAL A 28 57.47 51.05 -113.67
N ARG A 29 56.50 51.85 -114.10
CA ARG A 29 55.08 51.64 -113.76
C ARG A 29 54.55 50.42 -114.51
N ALA A 30 53.96 49.47 -113.80
CA ALA A 30 53.30 48.32 -114.42
C ALA A 30 52.15 48.80 -115.35
N ALA A 31 52.14 48.32 -116.59
CA ALA A 31 51.08 48.62 -117.55
C ALA A 31 49.87 47.71 -117.29
N GLY A 32 48.84 48.23 -116.63
CA GLY A 32 47.61 47.51 -116.33
C GLY A 32 46.75 48.22 -115.29
N LYS A 33 45.43 47.98 -115.32
CA LYS A 33 44.50 48.51 -114.32
C LYS A 33 44.42 47.51 -113.17
N SER A 34 45.02 47.82 -112.02
CA SER A 34 44.86 46.99 -110.82
C SER A 34 43.46 47.21 -110.24
N ILE A 35 42.59 46.22 -110.44
CA ILE A 35 41.28 46.15 -109.80
C ILE A 35 41.56 45.61 -108.40
N ALA A 36 41.70 46.49 -107.42
CA ALA A 36 41.86 46.06 -106.05
C ALA A 36 40.49 45.72 -105.49
N VAL A 37 40.30 44.45 -105.14
CA VAL A 37 39.19 43.99 -104.28
C VAL A 37 39.70 44.19 -102.85
N PHE A 38 39.27 45.27 -102.20
CA PHE A 38 39.79 45.67 -100.89
C PHE A 38 39.04 45.03 -99.73
N ASP A 39 37.79 44.61 -99.96
CA ASP A 39 36.88 44.18 -98.91
C ASP A 39 36.77 42.64 -98.78
N ASP A 40 37.41 41.91 -99.70
CA ASP A 40 37.43 40.45 -99.71
C ASP A 40 38.82 39.96 -99.29
N SER A 41 38.91 39.42 -98.07
CA SER A 41 40.15 38.88 -97.53
C SER A 41 39.86 37.62 -96.73
N ALA A 42 40.77 36.66 -96.78
CA ALA A 42 40.64 35.40 -96.03
C ALA A 42 40.48 35.62 -94.52
N GLU A 43 41.01 36.74 -94.00
CA GLU A 43 40.83 37.12 -92.59
C GLU A 43 39.38 37.53 -92.28
N CYS A 44 38.76 38.30 -93.19
CA CYS A 44 37.34 38.67 -93.09
C CYS A 44 36.41 37.44 -93.15
N ASP A 45 36.73 36.46 -94.01
CA ASP A 45 35.93 35.24 -94.18
C ASP A 45 36.05 34.27 -93.00
N LEU A 46 37.23 34.20 -92.38
CA LEU A 46 37.49 33.33 -91.23
C LEU A 46 36.93 33.91 -89.93
N GLN A 47 36.77 35.23 -89.85
CA GLN A 47 36.32 35.93 -88.64
C GLN A 47 35.14 36.88 -88.93
N PRO A 48 34.02 36.35 -89.48
CA PRO A 48 32.86 37.19 -89.82
C PRO A 48 32.28 37.88 -88.57
N ASP A 49 32.42 37.30 -87.39
CA ASP A 49 31.94 37.89 -86.14
C ASP A 49 32.64 39.20 -85.76
N ILE A 50 33.89 39.40 -86.19
CA ILE A 50 34.69 40.61 -85.90
C ILE A 50 34.48 41.68 -86.97
N TYR A 51 34.51 41.26 -88.24
CA TYR A 51 34.45 42.17 -89.39
C TYR A 51 33.01 42.52 -89.81
N PHE A 52 32.05 41.60 -89.58
CA PHE A 52 30.63 41.76 -89.90
C PHE A 52 29.75 41.38 -88.70
N PRO A 53 29.87 42.08 -87.55
CA PRO A 53 29.11 41.73 -86.35
C PRO A 53 27.61 41.85 -86.62
N ALA A 54 26.87 40.77 -86.42
CA ALA A 54 25.42 40.79 -86.51
C ALA A 54 24.86 41.71 -85.41
N PRO A 55 23.88 42.58 -85.72
CA PRO A 55 23.24 43.39 -84.70
C PRO A 55 22.57 42.47 -83.65
N PRO A 56 22.64 42.82 -82.35
CA PRO A 56 22.04 42.00 -81.31
C PRO A 56 20.52 41.95 -81.47
N THR A 57 19.91 40.82 -81.13
CA THR A 57 18.45 40.68 -81.15
C THR A 57 17.80 41.69 -80.20
N PRO A 58 16.78 42.44 -80.65
CA PRO A 58 16.02 43.35 -79.79
C PRO A 58 15.45 42.65 -78.54
N ALA A 59 15.48 43.34 -77.39
CA ALA A 59 15.14 42.75 -76.09
C ALA A 59 13.73 42.14 -76.03
N GLU A 60 12.75 42.77 -76.68
CA GLU A 60 11.35 42.33 -76.70
C GLU A 60 11.13 41.06 -77.51
N GLN A 61 11.91 40.88 -78.59
CA GLN A 61 11.80 39.75 -79.51
C GLN A 61 12.65 38.55 -79.05
N ARG A 62 13.68 38.80 -78.24
CA ARG A 62 14.61 37.77 -77.74
C ARG A 62 13.92 36.60 -77.04
N LYS A 63 12.80 36.83 -76.34
CA LYS A 63 12.04 35.76 -75.67
C LYS A 63 11.31 34.79 -76.62
N TYR A 64 11.02 35.22 -77.85
CA TYR A 64 10.37 34.41 -78.87
C TYR A 64 11.37 33.76 -79.82
N ARG A 65 12.58 34.31 -79.89
CA ARG A 65 13.65 33.80 -80.74
C ARG A 65 14.27 32.55 -80.10
N ARG A 66 14.59 31.58 -80.96
CA ARG A 66 15.27 30.34 -80.57
C ARG A 66 16.77 30.61 -80.42
N ASP A 67 17.19 31.03 -79.24
CA ASP A 67 18.59 31.24 -78.90
C ASP A 67 19.09 30.10 -78.00
N TYR A 68 20.19 29.46 -78.40
CA TYR A 68 20.82 28.37 -77.64
C TYR A 68 22.16 28.82 -77.09
N GLU A 69 22.14 29.35 -75.88
CA GLU A 69 23.36 29.65 -75.16
C GLU A 69 23.74 28.48 -74.24
N PRO A 70 24.99 28.00 -74.29
CA PRO A 70 25.44 26.95 -73.39
C PRO A 70 25.33 27.42 -71.93
N GLY A 71 24.79 26.55 -71.06
CA GLY A 71 24.64 26.82 -69.62
C GLY A 71 23.37 27.58 -69.22
N LYS A 72 22.54 28.04 -70.17
CA LYS A 72 21.22 28.62 -69.86
C LYS A 72 20.12 27.56 -69.98
N MET A 73 19.16 27.61 -69.04
CA MET A 73 17.96 26.80 -69.11
C MET A 73 17.02 27.35 -70.19
N ASN A 74 16.60 26.51 -71.11
CA ASN A 74 15.59 26.87 -72.10
C ASN A 74 14.21 26.90 -71.43
N VAL A 75 13.56 28.06 -71.45
CA VAL A 75 12.26 28.29 -70.83
C VAL A 75 11.25 28.60 -71.95
N HIS A 76 10.02 28.12 -71.82
CA HIS A 76 8.94 28.45 -72.76
C HIS A 76 8.72 29.98 -72.79
N TRP A 77 8.48 30.56 -73.97
CA TRP A 77 8.38 32.01 -74.18
C TRP A 77 7.35 32.70 -73.25
N GLY A 78 6.26 32.02 -72.91
CA GLY A 78 5.22 32.53 -71.99
C GLY A 78 5.63 32.54 -70.52
N MET A 79 6.71 31.84 -70.15
CA MET A 79 7.26 31.77 -68.79
C MET A 79 8.47 32.70 -68.62
N VAL A 80 8.92 33.38 -69.68
CA VAL A 80 10.02 34.34 -69.65
C VAL A 80 9.50 35.67 -69.10
N GLY A 81 10.04 36.11 -67.96
CA GLY A 81 9.67 37.38 -67.32
C GLY A 81 8.47 37.32 -66.38
N LEU A 82 7.82 36.14 -66.24
CA LEU A 82 6.94 35.90 -65.11
C LEU A 82 7.80 35.77 -63.85
N GLU A 83 7.41 36.47 -62.79
CA GLU A 83 7.92 36.19 -61.46
C GLU A 83 7.55 34.74 -61.15
N ARG A 84 8.56 33.87 -61.15
CA ARG A 84 8.38 32.53 -60.62
C ARG A 84 8.02 32.73 -59.16
N GLU A 85 6.84 32.28 -58.77
CA GLU A 85 6.30 32.40 -57.41
C GLU A 85 7.29 31.84 -56.36
N THR A 86 8.26 31.04 -56.78
CA THR A 86 9.37 30.64 -55.93
C THR A 86 10.56 30.15 -56.77
N ASP A 87 11.80 30.46 -56.34
CA ASP A 87 13.02 30.00 -57.01
C ASP A 87 13.18 28.47 -56.78
N PRO A 88 13.38 27.66 -57.84
CA PRO A 88 13.62 26.22 -57.72
C PRO A 88 14.75 25.83 -56.75
N ARG A 89 15.69 26.75 -56.47
CA ARG A 89 16.77 26.51 -55.49
C ARG A 89 16.30 26.62 -54.04
N THR A 90 15.20 27.30 -53.79
CA THR A 90 14.67 27.57 -52.44
C THR A 90 13.59 26.58 -52.02
N ILE A 91 12.94 25.90 -52.98
CA ILE A 91 11.92 24.90 -52.68
C ILE A 91 12.50 23.49 -52.71
N ALA A 92 12.25 22.73 -51.65
CA ALA A 92 12.35 21.28 -51.71
C ALA A 92 11.10 20.72 -52.42
N HIS A 93 11.30 20.11 -53.59
CA HIS A 93 10.24 19.40 -54.29
C HIS A 93 9.90 18.08 -53.59
N GLY A 94 8.65 17.64 -53.68
CA GLY A 94 8.16 16.37 -53.12
C GLY A 94 7.17 16.53 -51.97
N ILE A 95 6.58 15.42 -51.55
CA ILE A 95 5.66 15.37 -50.40
C ILE A 95 6.51 15.29 -49.14
N LYS A 96 6.45 16.33 -48.30
CA LYS A 96 7.06 16.28 -46.98
C LYS A 96 6.32 15.22 -46.17
N SER A 97 7.04 14.26 -45.60
CA SER A 97 6.43 13.33 -44.66
C SER A 97 5.86 14.11 -43.48
N LEU A 98 4.65 13.75 -43.07
CA LEU A 98 4.11 14.22 -41.81
C LEU A 98 5.06 13.74 -40.72
N LYS A 99 5.49 14.64 -39.82
CA LYS A 99 6.23 14.22 -38.62
C LYS A 99 5.34 13.22 -37.88
N GLY A 100 5.79 11.98 -37.78
CA GLY A 100 5.07 10.91 -37.09
C GLY A 100 5.00 11.13 -35.58
N GLU A 101 4.44 10.15 -34.88
CA GLU A 101 4.46 10.14 -33.42
C GLU A 101 5.90 10.03 -32.89
N ASN A 102 6.21 10.81 -31.88
CA ASN A 102 7.50 10.74 -31.21
C ASN A 102 7.45 9.63 -30.16
N ALA A 103 8.40 8.69 -30.22
CA ALA A 103 8.53 7.59 -29.26
C ALA A 103 8.52 8.09 -27.79
N GLU A 104 9.16 9.23 -27.51
CA GLU A 104 9.15 9.82 -26.17
C GLU A 104 7.73 10.14 -25.67
N ARG A 105 6.87 10.68 -26.55
CA ARG A 105 5.49 11.01 -26.21
C ARG A 105 4.67 9.76 -25.95
N THR A 106 4.91 8.70 -26.72
CA THR A 106 4.24 7.40 -26.54
C THR A 106 4.63 6.76 -25.22
N MET A 107 5.92 6.79 -24.85
CA MET A 107 6.41 6.25 -23.58
C MET A 107 5.84 7.02 -22.37
N LYS A 108 5.73 8.34 -22.48
CA LYS A 108 5.21 9.21 -21.41
C LYS A 108 3.68 9.27 -21.31
N ALA A 109 2.94 8.66 -22.24
CA ALA A 109 1.48 8.80 -22.30
C ALA A 109 0.75 8.31 -21.03
N GLN A 110 1.38 7.39 -20.27
CA GLN A 110 0.86 6.87 -19.01
C GLN A 110 1.49 7.50 -17.77
N GLU A 111 2.53 8.32 -17.93
CA GLU A 111 3.16 9.05 -16.82
C GLU A 111 2.34 10.31 -16.51
N ARG A 112 1.24 10.11 -15.77
CA ARG A 112 0.36 11.21 -15.34
C ARG A 112 0.73 11.58 -13.91
N VAL A 113 0.84 12.88 -13.65
CA VAL A 113 1.32 13.40 -12.36
C VAL A 113 0.43 14.56 -11.90
N GLY A 114 0.17 14.65 -10.60
CA GLY A 114 -0.54 15.77 -10.01
C GLY A 114 -2.03 15.79 -10.36
N VAL A 115 -2.50 16.89 -10.95
CA VAL A 115 -3.92 17.13 -11.23
C VAL A 115 -4.45 16.15 -12.27
N ASP A 116 -3.68 15.86 -13.32
CA ASP A 116 -4.11 14.97 -14.40
C ASP A 116 -4.36 13.56 -13.87
N ALA A 117 -3.44 13.02 -13.07
CA ALA A 117 -3.60 11.72 -12.43
C ALA A 117 -4.84 11.65 -11.51
N TYR A 118 -5.13 12.74 -10.78
CA TYR A 118 -6.33 12.82 -9.95
C TYR A 118 -7.62 12.85 -10.78
N MET A 119 -7.64 13.62 -11.88
CA MET A 119 -8.80 13.67 -12.78
C MET A 119 -9.09 12.30 -13.41
N ASP A 120 -8.03 11.56 -13.74
CA ASP A 120 -8.17 10.19 -14.25
C ASP A 120 -8.65 9.22 -13.18
N GLU A 121 -8.11 9.29 -11.97
CA GLU A 121 -8.62 8.49 -10.86
C GLU A 121 -10.12 8.75 -10.65
N CYS A 122 -10.55 10.02 -10.68
CA CYS A 122 -11.97 10.38 -10.63
C CYS A 122 -12.78 9.83 -11.81
N ALA A 123 -12.23 9.84 -13.02
CA ALA A 123 -12.90 9.27 -14.20
C ALA A 123 -13.01 7.74 -14.10
N GLU A 124 -11.96 7.08 -13.60
CA GLU A 124 -11.87 5.64 -13.45
C GLU A 124 -12.67 5.10 -12.26
N GLN A 125 -13.04 5.94 -11.28
CA GLN A 125 -13.89 5.56 -10.15
C GLN A 125 -15.24 4.99 -10.58
N VAL A 126 -15.69 5.21 -11.81
CA VAL A 126 -16.93 4.61 -12.35
C VAL A 126 -16.79 3.09 -12.52
N TYR A 127 -15.58 2.59 -12.80
CA TYR A 127 -15.33 1.19 -13.14
C TYR A 127 -15.53 0.25 -11.96
N ALA A 128 -16.07 -0.94 -12.25
CA ALA A 128 -16.35 -1.95 -11.25
C ALA A 128 -15.08 -2.53 -10.60
N SER A 129 -14.00 -2.67 -11.35
CA SER A 129 -12.68 -3.10 -10.85
C SER A 129 -12.16 -2.11 -9.81
N THR A 130 -12.12 -0.82 -10.16
CA THR A 130 -11.66 0.26 -9.27
C THR A 130 -12.47 0.33 -7.97
N LYS A 131 -13.79 0.12 -8.04
CA LYS A 131 -14.65 0.08 -6.85
C LYS A 131 -14.42 -1.16 -5.98
N ARG A 132 -14.20 -2.33 -6.58
CA ARG A 132 -14.11 -3.62 -5.87
C ARG A 132 -12.72 -3.94 -5.35
N GLU A 133 -11.70 -3.44 -6.02
CA GLU A 133 -10.30 -3.77 -5.77
C GLU A 133 -9.46 -2.50 -5.58
N PRO A 134 -9.83 -1.57 -4.68
CA PRO A 134 -9.02 -0.39 -4.44
C PRO A 134 -7.72 -0.78 -3.74
N LEU A 135 -6.58 -0.38 -4.28
CA LEU A 135 -5.29 -0.72 -3.69
C LEU A 135 -5.14 -0.10 -2.29
N GLY A 136 -4.76 -0.93 -1.31
CA GLY A 136 -4.56 -0.50 0.07
C GLY A 136 -5.85 -0.15 0.84
N LYS A 137 -7.02 -0.33 0.24
CA LYS A 137 -8.33 -0.14 0.89
C LYS A 137 -9.16 -1.41 0.75
N SER A 138 -10.08 -1.62 1.68
CA SER A 138 -11.07 -2.69 1.56
C SER A 138 -12.22 -2.27 0.63
N TYR A 139 -12.94 -3.26 0.11
CA TYR A 139 -14.12 -3.02 -0.70
C TYR A 139 -15.24 -2.38 0.13
N VAL A 140 -15.72 -1.21 -0.28
CA VAL A 140 -16.85 -0.51 0.34
C VAL A 140 -18.14 -0.90 -0.36
N ARG A 141 -19.04 -1.58 0.37
CA ARG A 141 -20.32 -2.09 -0.15
C ARG A 141 -21.46 -1.06 -0.19
N GLY A 142 -21.23 0.16 0.28
CA GLY A 142 -22.24 1.21 0.35
C GLY A 142 -23.26 1.05 1.48
N HIS A 143 -22.91 0.32 2.55
CA HIS A 143 -23.78 0.23 3.73
C HIS A 143 -23.72 1.53 4.53
N GLU A 144 -24.88 2.09 4.84
CA GLU A 144 -25.01 3.21 5.76
C GLU A 144 -25.01 2.67 7.20
N LEU A 145 -23.91 2.90 7.92
CA LEU A 145 -23.82 2.53 9.32
C LEU A 145 -24.55 3.57 10.20
N PRO A 146 -25.16 3.14 11.31
CA PRO A 146 -25.82 4.04 12.26
C PRO A 146 -24.87 5.15 12.75
N GLU A 147 -25.40 6.35 13.04
CA GLU A 147 -24.57 7.50 13.45
C GLU A 147 -23.78 7.23 14.74
N GLU A 148 -24.33 6.42 15.65
CA GLU A 148 -23.68 5.99 16.89
C GLU A 148 -22.33 5.31 16.64
N THR A 149 -22.18 4.59 15.52
CA THR A 149 -20.93 3.89 15.16
C THR A 149 -19.83 4.84 14.67
N LYS A 150 -20.20 6.07 14.30
CA LYS A 150 -19.26 7.11 13.86
C LYS A 150 -18.77 7.96 15.05
N ALA A 151 -19.42 7.86 16.20
CA ALA A 151 -19.05 8.60 17.39
C ALA A 151 -17.74 8.05 17.98
N ALA A 152 -16.89 8.93 18.51
CA ALA A 152 -15.63 8.52 19.16
C ALA A 152 -15.86 7.70 20.44
N SER A 153 -17.06 7.76 21.02
CA SER A 153 -17.47 7.00 22.21
C SER A 153 -17.99 5.60 21.88
N PHE A 154 -17.94 5.17 20.62
CA PHE A 154 -18.43 3.86 20.21
C PHE A 154 -17.56 2.75 20.80
N GLU A 155 -18.14 1.92 21.69
CA GLU A 155 -17.42 0.86 22.41
C GLU A 155 -16.97 -0.31 21.51
N GLY A 156 -17.53 -0.41 20.30
CA GLY A 156 -17.18 -1.43 19.31
C GLY A 156 -18.38 -2.18 18.77
N PHE A 157 -18.14 -2.99 17.74
CA PHE A 157 -19.16 -3.84 17.15
C PHE A 157 -19.27 -5.18 17.89
N GLY A 158 -20.48 -5.72 17.97
CA GLY A 158 -20.75 -7.04 18.53
C GLY A 158 -21.54 -6.98 19.83
N PHE A 159 -21.77 -8.16 20.42
CA PHE A 159 -22.43 -8.28 21.70
C PHE A 159 -21.37 -8.37 22.80
N LYS A 160 -21.32 -7.37 23.66
CA LYS A 160 -20.59 -7.45 24.92
C LYS A 160 -21.50 -8.18 25.92
N PRO A 161 -21.15 -9.40 26.38
CA PRO A 161 -21.92 -10.04 27.43
C PRO A 161 -21.90 -9.15 28.67
N PRO A 162 -23.00 -9.14 29.45
CA PRO A 162 -22.99 -8.45 30.74
C PRO A 162 -21.87 -9.03 31.59
N ASP A 163 -21.20 -8.15 32.33
CA ASP A 163 -20.23 -8.59 33.33
C ASP A 163 -20.96 -9.46 34.35
N SER A 164 -20.36 -10.58 34.76
CA SER A 164 -20.99 -11.50 35.70
C SER A 164 -21.16 -10.81 37.06
N ASP A 165 -22.36 -10.85 37.63
CA ASP A 165 -22.67 -10.27 38.94
C ASP A 165 -21.78 -10.80 40.07
N TYR A 166 -21.31 -12.05 39.93
CA TYR A 166 -20.43 -12.70 40.90
C TYR A 166 -19.10 -13.07 40.28
N THR A 167 -18.04 -12.71 40.98
CA THR A 167 -16.71 -13.22 40.64
C THR A 167 -16.62 -14.69 41.07
N ALA A 168 -15.88 -15.53 40.32
CA ALA A 168 -15.64 -16.93 40.69
C ALA A 168 -15.15 -17.07 42.14
N LYS A 169 -14.37 -16.11 42.63
CA LYS A 169 -13.89 -16.07 44.02
C LYS A 169 -15.03 -15.94 45.05
N GLU A 170 -16.02 -15.07 44.79
CA GLU A 170 -17.17 -14.86 45.66
C GLU A 170 -18.07 -16.10 45.66
N SER A 171 -18.19 -16.77 44.51
CA SER A 171 -18.94 -18.03 44.41
C SER A 171 -18.27 -19.19 45.15
N VAL A 172 -16.94 -19.29 45.11
CA VAL A 172 -16.20 -20.38 45.80
C VAL A 172 -16.10 -20.11 47.31
N PHE A 173 -15.97 -18.85 47.70
CA PHE A 173 -15.82 -18.44 49.10
C PHE A 173 -16.91 -17.43 49.47
N PRO A 174 -18.12 -17.91 49.80
CA PRO A 174 -19.19 -17.03 50.28
C PRO A 174 -18.84 -16.54 51.70
N VAL A 175 -18.19 -15.38 51.79
CA VAL A 175 -17.79 -14.75 53.06
C VAL A 175 -18.98 -14.05 53.73
N ASP A 176 -19.83 -13.41 52.94
CA ASP A 176 -20.94 -12.58 53.43
C ASP A 176 -22.23 -13.38 53.71
N VAL A 177 -22.23 -14.68 53.39
CA VAL A 177 -23.33 -15.57 53.76
C VAL A 177 -23.11 -15.99 55.20
N ALA A 178 -23.81 -15.31 56.12
CA ALA A 178 -23.86 -15.72 57.52
C ALA A 178 -24.26 -17.20 57.59
N ARG A 179 -23.40 -18.04 58.16
CA ARG A 179 -23.77 -19.42 58.46
C ARG A 179 -24.95 -19.38 59.43
N GLU A 180 -26.06 -19.97 59.03
CA GLU A 180 -27.25 -20.12 59.87
C GLU A 180 -27.01 -21.20 60.96
N ASP A 181 -25.93 -21.07 61.73
CA ASP A 181 -25.64 -21.91 62.89
C ASP A 181 -26.35 -21.35 64.13
N SER A 182 -27.66 -21.15 64.02
CA SER A 182 -28.49 -20.86 65.20
C SER A 182 -28.59 -22.12 66.07
N PRO A 183 -28.48 -22.01 67.41
CA PRO A 183 -28.59 -23.17 68.31
C PRO A 183 -29.92 -23.92 68.12
N GLU A 184 -31.01 -23.22 67.80
CA GLU A 184 -32.32 -23.81 67.57
C GLU A 184 -32.38 -24.66 66.29
N VAL A 185 -31.74 -24.17 65.22
CA VAL A 185 -31.64 -24.91 63.95
C VAL A 185 -30.80 -26.16 64.18
N ARG A 186 -29.70 -26.03 64.92
CA ARG A 186 -28.84 -27.15 65.28
C ARG A 186 -29.57 -28.22 66.08
N ASP A 187 -30.36 -27.86 67.08
CA ASP A 187 -31.13 -28.83 67.87
C ASP A 187 -32.20 -29.54 67.03
N ARG A 188 -32.83 -28.83 66.09
CA ARG A 188 -33.73 -29.44 65.10
C ARG A 188 -33.01 -30.46 64.22
N TYR A 189 -31.80 -30.14 63.74
CA TYR A 189 -31.00 -31.06 62.94
C TYR A 189 -30.48 -32.26 63.74
N ARG A 190 -30.17 -32.06 65.02
CA ARG A 190 -29.80 -33.14 65.95
C ARG A 190 -30.93 -34.15 66.10
N PHE A 191 -32.16 -33.68 66.29
CA PHE A 191 -33.34 -34.53 66.43
C PHE A 191 -33.70 -35.25 65.12
N THR A 192 -33.72 -34.52 63.99
CA THR A 192 -34.20 -35.04 62.70
C THR A 192 -33.17 -35.91 61.97
N HIS A 193 -31.91 -35.50 61.93
CA HIS A 193 -30.87 -36.12 61.11
C HIS A 193 -29.76 -36.77 61.92
N LYS A 194 -29.85 -36.75 63.27
CA LYS A 194 -28.78 -37.23 64.16
C LYS A 194 -27.43 -36.56 63.85
N ASN A 195 -27.48 -35.29 63.45
CA ASN A 195 -26.30 -34.51 63.13
C ASN A 195 -25.74 -33.88 64.43
N TYR A 196 -24.74 -34.53 65.02
CA TYR A 196 -24.08 -34.09 66.25
C TYR A 196 -22.73 -33.44 65.92
N GLN A 197 -22.27 -32.53 66.78
CA GLN A 197 -20.88 -32.07 66.65
C GLN A 197 -19.90 -33.18 67.04
N CYS A 198 -18.70 -33.10 66.48
CA CYS A 198 -17.61 -33.99 66.85
C CYS A 198 -17.34 -33.92 68.36
N GLY A 199 -17.43 -35.06 69.06
CA GLY A 199 -17.21 -35.15 70.51
C GLY A 199 -18.45 -34.85 71.38
N GLU A 200 -19.59 -34.55 70.78
CA GLU A 200 -20.84 -34.32 71.51
C GLU A 200 -21.47 -35.63 72.00
N LEU A 201 -21.84 -35.65 73.28
CA LEU A 201 -22.59 -36.77 73.87
C LEU A 201 -24.07 -36.67 73.51
N ILE A 202 -24.71 -37.83 73.33
CA ILE A 202 -26.15 -37.89 73.06
C ILE A 202 -26.92 -37.58 74.34
N ASN A 203 -27.52 -36.39 74.39
CA ASN A 203 -28.54 -36.09 75.38
C ASN A 203 -29.83 -36.84 75.00
N ARG A 204 -30.42 -37.55 75.97
CA ARG A 204 -31.64 -38.34 75.81
C ARG A 204 -32.86 -37.69 76.45
N ASP A 205 -32.70 -36.48 76.99
CA ASP A 205 -33.75 -35.71 77.66
C ASP A 205 -34.48 -36.51 78.75
N TYR A 206 -33.73 -37.34 79.49
CA TYR A 206 -34.26 -38.03 80.65
C TYR A 206 -34.54 -37.04 81.79
N THR A 207 -35.68 -37.23 82.46
CA THR A 207 -35.98 -36.58 83.73
C THR A 207 -35.20 -37.27 84.85
N TRP A 208 -34.03 -36.73 85.18
CA TRP A 208 -33.16 -37.27 86.23
C TRP A 208 -33.69 -36.93 87.64
N PRO A 209 -33.63 -37.86 88.62
CA PRO A 209 -33.97 -37.57 90.01
C PRO A 209 -33.02 -36.53 90.61
N GLU A 210 -33.50 -35.69 91.53
CA GLU A 210 -32.70 -34.63 92.18
C GLU A 210 -31.45 -35.19 92.88
N GLU A 211 -31.52 -36.40 93.42
CA GLU A 211 -30.40 -37.08 94.09
C GLU A 211 -29.20 -37.32 93.16
N THR A 212 -29.45 -37.46 91.86
CA THR A 212 -28.43 -37.71 90.83
C THR A 212 -27.78 -36.44 90.30
N ALA A 213 -28.29 -35.26 90.67
CA ALA A 213 -27.74 -33.97 90.24
C ALA A 213 -26.38 -33.66 90.87
N SER A 214 -26.02 -34.35 91.97
CA SER A 214 -24.70 -34.20 92.59
C SER A 214 -23.59 -34.80 91.69
N PRO A 215 -22.53 -34.04 91.36
CA PRO A 215 -21.38 -34.57 90.63
C PRO A 215 -20.69 -35.77 91.31
N TYR A 216 -20.93 -35.96 92.61
CA TYR A 216 -20.37 -37.05 93.41
C TYR A 216 -21.31 -38.25 93.54
N PHE A 217 -22.49 -38.20 92.91
CA PHE A 217 -23.41 -39.32 92.90
C PHE A 217 -22.79 -40.51 92.16
N ARG A 218 -22.76 -41.67 92.81
CA ARG A 218 -22.23 -42.91 92.22
C ARG A 218 -23.38 -43.77 91.75
N PHE A 219 -23.47 -43.98 90.44
CA PHE A 219 -24.40 -44.94 89.87
C PHE A 219 -24.01 -46.37 90.24
N GLY A 220 -25.01 -47.24 90.39
CA GLY A 220 -24.84 -48.65 90.74
C GLY A 220 -25.35 -49.00 92.14
N LYS A 221 -25.69 -50.28 92.36
CA LYS A 221 -26.17 -50.78 93.64
C LYS A 221 -25.00 -50.89 94.62
N MET A 222 -25.06 -50.21 95.76
CA MET A 222 -24.15 -50.47 96.86
C MET A 222 -24.68 -51.65 97.69
N GLU A 223 -23.90 -52.71 97.84
CA GLU A 223 -24.17 -53.72 98.86
C GLU A 223 -23.79 -53.15 100.24
N LYS A 224 -24.78 -52.59 100.93
CA LYS A 224 -24.63 -52.30 102.36
C LYS A 224 -24.77 -53.61 103.12
N ILE A 225 -23.67 -54.31 103.31
CA ILE A 225 -23.60 -55.27 104.41
C ILE A 225 -23.58 -54.43 105.68
N GLN A 226 -24.68 -54.42 106.44
CA GLN A 226 -24.76 -53.77 107.75
C GLN A 226 -23.89 -54.53 108.75
N LEU A 227 -22.57 -54.46 108.59
CA LEU A 227 -21.60 -54.85 109.60
C LEU A 227 -20.95 -53.56 110.08
N ALA A 228 -20.98 -53.32 111.39
CA ALA A 228 -20.20 -52.23 111.97
C ALA A 228 -18.72 -52.43 111.61
N ALA A 229 -18.03 -51.32 111.36
CA ALA A 229 -16.65 -51.34 110.88
C ALA A 229 -15.76 -52.19 111.82
N GLY A 230 -15.22 -53.29 111.30
CA GLY A 230 -14.33 -54.20 112.04
C GLY A 230 -14.98 -55.46 112.63
N GLU A 231 -16.29 -55.68 112.46
CA GLU A 231 -17.03 -56.77 113.10
C GLU A 231 -17.35 -57.98 112.18
N GLY A 232 -16.82 -58.05 110.96
CA GLY A 232 -17.12 -59.19 110.06
C GLY A 232 -16.61 -60.54 110.59
N ALA A 233 -15.30 -60.78 110.47
CA ALA A 233 -14.72 -62.06 110.90
C ALA A 233 -14.45 -62.12 112.41
N ARG A 234 -14.19 -60.97 113.05
CA ARG A 234 -13.81 -60.90 114.49
C ARG A 234 -14.98 -61.24 115.42
N GLN A 235 -16.19 -60.80 115.10
CA GLN A 235 -17.39 -61.08 115.89
C GLN A 235 -17.78 -62.56 115.77
N ALA A 236 -17.61 -63.17 114.59
CA ALA A 236 -17.86 -64.60 114.37
C ALA A 236 -16.85 -65.53 115.08
N LEU A 237 -15.63 -65.05 115.37
CA LEU A 237 -14.54 -65.85 115.97
C LEU A 237 -14.41 -65.71 117.49
N THR A 238 -15.12 -64.77 118.12
CA THR A 238 -15.07 -64.58 119.58
C THR A 238 -16.27 -65.26 120.26
N TRP A 239 -16.03 -66.42 120.88
CA TRP A 239 -17.09 -67.27 121.49
C TRP A 239 -17.77 -66.64 122.74
N ASN A 240 -17.18 -65.60 123.33
CA ASN A 240 -17.75 -64.89 124.47
C ASN A 240 -18.34 -63.55 124.01
N ALA A 241 -19.36 -63.63 123.14
CA ALA A 241 -20.21 -62.49 122.86
C ALA A 241 -21.22 -62.32 124.01
N VAL A 242 -21.58 -61.06 124.25
CA VAL A 242 -22.41 -60.47 125.31
C VAL A 242 -23.84 -61.06 125.35
N ASP A 243 -23.96 -62.37 125.55
CA ASP A 243 -25.20 -63.03 125.94
C ASP A 243 -25.01 -63.46 127.41
N GLU A 244 -25.51 -62.61 128.31
CA GLU A 244 -25.61 -62.93 129.73
C GLU A 244 -26.38 -64.26 129.85
N LYS A 245 -25.73 -65.32 130.35
CA LYS A 245 -26.46 -66.47 130.89
C LYS A 245 -27.54 -65.90 131.80
N THR A 246 -28.81 -66.11 131.49
CA THR A 246 -29.91 -65.58 132.29
C THR A 246 -29.66 -65.98 133.75
N ARG A 247 -29.39 -64.98 134.60
CA ARG A 247 -28.95 -65.16 135.99
C ARG A 247 -30.01 -65.81 136.89
N ILE A 248 -31.18 -66.10 136.32
CA ILE A 248 -32.32 -66.72 136.97
C ILE A 248 -32.47 -68.13 136.38
N VAL A 249 -32.27 -69.13 137.22
CA VAL A 249 -32.49 -70.54 136.91
C VAL A 249 -33.56 -71.07 137.86
N GLY A 250 -34.40 -72.00 137.41
CA GLY A 250 -35.42 -72.60 138.28
C GLY A 250 -34.78 -73.39 139.43
N LEU A 251 -35.24 -73.17 140.67
CA LEU A 251 -34.65 -73.75 141.89
C LEU A 251 -34.51 -75.29 141.85
N ARG A 252 -35.45 -76.00 141.21
CA ARG A 252 -35.38 -77.47 141.03
C ARG A 252 -34.26 -77.91 140.07
N ALA A 253 -33.93 -77.09 139.08
CA ALA A 253 -32.89 -77.40 138.10
C ALA A 253 -31.48 -77.12 138.66
N GLU A 254 -31.32 -76.17 139.59
CA GLU A 254 -30.07 -76.00 140.34
C GLU A 254 -29.87 -77.08 141.40
N ALA A 255 -30.92 -77.42 142.16
CA ALA A 255 -30.83 -78.46 143.19
C ALA A 255 -30.47 -79.86 142.62
N ALA A 256 -30.82 -80.15 141.36
CA ALA A 256 -30.44 -81.38 140.68
C ALA A 256 -29.01 -81.35 140.08
N ARG A 257 -28.37 -80.18 140.05
CA ARG A 257 -27.01 -79.98 139.52
C ARG A 257 -25.92 -80.14 140.59
N GLU A 258 -26.29 -80.04 141.87
CA GLU A 258 -25.39 -80.15 143.03
C GLU A 258 -25.39 -81.55 143.70
N VAL A 259 -26.14 -82.51 143.15
CA VAL A 259 -26.09 -83.95 143.51
C VAL A 259 -25.25 -84.68 142.48
#